data_AF-A0A1Q5JSE1-F1
#
_entry.id   AF-A0A1Q5JSE1-F1
#
_cell.length_a   1.000
_cell.length_b   1.000
_cell.length_c   1.000
_cell.angle_alpha   90.00
_cell.angle_beta   90.00
_cell.angle_gamma   90.00
#
_symmetry.space_group_name_H-M   'P 1'
#
loop_
_entity.id
_entity.type
_entity.pdbx_description
1 polymer ?
#
loop_
_entity_poly.entity_id
_entity_poly.type
_entity_poly.pdbx_seq_one_letter_code
_entity_poly.pdbx_strand_id
1 'polypeptide(L)'
;MPQPDDPAHAVSQTVAQRIEALYGQPLAELEALADVPESTLLAALTSNHSALAFAERNIAFQLRRLRELTAPNGEIGQSDAVHILDCARRIAESVATRDAYAKSTGAVLGGLRRATSPDTQRPAPPVPAAPRAAVSRTR
;
A
#
# COMPACT_ATOMS: atom_id res chain seq x y z
N MET A 1 16.70 21.92 -9.94
CA MET A 1 17.25 21.03 -8.90
C MET A 1 16.13 20.09 -8.46
N PRO A 2 16.11 18.82 -8.88
CA PRO A 2 15.14 17.88 -8.34
C PRO A 2 15.47 17.65 -6.85
N GLN A 3 14.48 17.78 -5.96
CA GLN A 3 14.65 17.40 -4.57
C GLN A 3 15.02 15.90 -4.50
N PRO A 4 15.98 15.50 -3.65
CA PRO A 4 16.24 14.09 -3.42
C PRO A 4 14.97 13.46 -2.86
N ASP A 5 14.62 12.27 -3.35
CA ASP A 5 13.51 11.48 -2.83
C ASP A 5 13.62 11.41 -1.30
N ASP A 6 12.75 12.15 -0.61
CA ASP A 6 12.80 12.30 0.83
C ASP A 6 12.44 10.92 1.42
N PRO A 7 13.35 10.21 2.12
CA PRO A 7 13.09 8.86 2.62
C PRO A 7 11.94 8.82 3.63
N ALA A 8 11.45 9.99 4.04
CA ALA A 8 10.29 10.20 4.90
C ALA A 8 9.04 9.43 4.44
N HIS A 9 8.86 9.14 3.15
CA HIS A 9 7.63 8.48 2.62
C HIS A 9 7.85 7.11 1.97
N ALA A 10 9.01 6.48 2.20
CA ALA A 10 9.37 5.27 1.45
C ALA A 10 8.35 4.13 1.62
N VAL A 11 7.70 4.00 2.79
CA VAL A 11 6.76 2.91 3.04
C VAL A 11 5.38 3.23 2.49
N SER A 12 4.86 4.46 2.70
CA SER A 12 3.57 4.85 2.10
C SER A 12 3.62 4.80 0.58
N GLN A 13 4.70 5.25 -0.03
CA GLN A 13 4.88 5.18 -1.48
C GLN A 13 4.92 3.74 -1.99
N THR A 14 5.60 2.83 -1.29
CA THR A 14 5.61 1.40 -1.63
C THR A 14 4.21 0.80 -1.53
N VAL A 15 3.43 1.16 -0.50
CA VAL A 15 2.05 0.70 -0.34
C VAL A 15 1.15 1.26 -1.44
N ALA A 16 1.26 2.55 -1.78
CA ALA A 16 0.53 3.18 -2.87
C ALA A 16 0.75 2.44 -4.20
N GLN A 17 2.02 2.22 -4.57
CA GLN A 17 2.38 1.50 -5.80
C GLN A 17 1.78 0.09 -5.85
N ARG A 18 1.69 -0.60 -4.71
CA ARG A 18 1.09 -1.94 -4.64
C ARG A 18 -0.43 -1.90 -4.74
N ILE A 19 -1.09 -0.88 -4.18
CA ILE A 19 -2.53 -0.65 -4.36
C ILE A 19 -2.82 -0.35 -5.83
N GLU A 20 -2.07 0.56 -6.45
CA GLU A 20 -2.19 0.91 -7.86
C GLU A 20 -1.99 -0.31 -8.77
N ALA A 21 -0.99 -1.15 -8.48
CA ALA A 21 -0.75 -2.39 -9.24
C ALA A 21 -1.90 -3.41 -9.11
N LEU A 22 -2.55 -3.47 -7.94
CA LEU A 22 -3.67 -4.37 -7.67
C LEU A 22 -4.93 -3.96 -8.45
N TYR A 23 -5.25 -2.66 -8.47
CA TYR A 23 -6.48 -2.15 -9.08
C TYR A 23 -6.29 -1.62 -10.52
N GLY A 24 -5.05 -1.42 -10.97
CA GLY A 24 -4.75 -0.93 -12.31
C GLY A 24 -5.10 0.53 -12.56
N GLN A 25 -5.28 1.32 -11.49
CA GLN A 25 -5.63 2.74 -11.55
C GLN A 25 -4.72 3.55 -10.60
N PRO A 26 -4.51 4.85 -10.87
CA PRO A 26 -3.79 5.75 -9.98
C PRO A 26 -4.48 5.86 -8.61
N LEU A 27 -3.70 6.01 -7.55
CA LEU A 27 -4.23 6.07 -6.18
C LEU A 27 -5.24 7.21 -5.99
N ALA A 28 -5.03 8.36 -6.62
CA ALA A 28 -5.96 9.49 -6.53
C ALA A 28 -7.35 9.18 -7.12
N GLU A 29 -7.41 8.38 -8.19
CA GLU A 29 -8.68 7.94 -8.77
C GLU A 29 -9.37 6.90 -7.87
N LEU A 30 -8.58 6.01 -7.29
CA LEU A 30 -9.03 5.00 -6.34
C LEU A 30 -9.59 5.60 -5.04
N GLU A 31 -8.99 6.67 -4.54
CA GLU A 31 -9.48 7.42 -3.38
C GLU A 31 -10.87 8.03 -3.65
N ALA A 32 -11.13 8.53 -4.87
CA ALA A 32 -12.45 9.03 -5.24
C ALA A 32 -13.52 7.93 -5.33
N LEU A 33 -13.12 6.69 -5.64
CA LEU A 33 -14.02 5.52 -5.71
C LEU A 33 -14.29 4.90 -4.34
N ALA A 34 -13.42 5.14 -3.35
CA ALA A 34 -13.51 4.57 -2.00
C ALA A 34 -14.73 5.08 -1.20
N ASP A 35 -15.35 6.18 -1.62
CA ASP A 35 -16.55 6.73 -0.97
C ASP A 35 -17.83 5.93 -1.31
N VAL A 36 -17.74 4.93 -2.19
CA VAL A 36 -18.89 4.10 -2.59
C VAL A 36 -19.06 2.90 -1.62
N PRO A 37 -20.29 2.63 -1.10
CA PRO A 37 -20.55 1.59 -0.09
C PRO A 37 -20.11 0.17 -0.44
N GLU A 38 -20.03 -0.17 -1.73
CA GLU A 38 -19.64 -1.51 -2.21
C GLU A 38 -18.12 -1.74 -2.20
N SER A 39 -17.31 -0.69 -1.97
CA SER A 39 -15.85 -0.70 -2.11
C SER A 39 -15.09 -0.93 -0.78
N THR A 40 -15.63 -1.75 0.12
CA THR A 40 -15.15 -1.85 1.52
C THR A 40 -13.65 -2.16 1.67
N LEU A 41 -13.09 -3.02 0.81
CA LEU A 41 -11.65 -3.32 0.82
C LEU A 41 -10.82 -2.18 0.23
N LEU A 42 -11.29 -1.54 -0.84
CA LEU A 42 -10.59 -0.40 -1.44
C LEU A 42 -10.53 0.76 -0.44
N ALA A 43 -11.66 1.08 0.19
CA ALA A 43 -11.75 2.10 1.23
C ALA A 43 -10.83 1.80 2.42
N ALA A 44 -10.73 0.54 2.85
CA ALA A 44 -9.80 0.15 3.90
C ALA A 44 -8.33 0.34 3.47
N LEU A 45 -7.97 -0.03 2.25
CA LEU A 45 -6.61 0.10 1.73
C LEU A 45 -6.19 1.57 1.55
N THR A 46 -7.07 2.42 1.00
CA THR A 46 -6.80 3.85 0.81
C THR A 46 -6.77 4.61 2.15
N SER A 47 -7.64 4.23 3.11
CA SER A 47 -7.61 4.77 4.47
C SER A 47 -6.33 4.40 5.22
N ASN A 48 -5.92 3.12 5.16
CA ASN A 48 -4.67 2.68 5.78
C ASN A 48 -3.44 3.33 5.14
N HIS A 49 -3.44 3.51 3.81
CA HIS A 49 -2.40 4.28 3.12
C HIS A 49 -2.35 5.74 3.62
N SER A 50 -3.50 6.39 3.76
CA SER A 50 -3.58 7.76 4.26
C SER A 50 -3.04 7.89 5.69
N ALA A 51 -3.36 6.95 6.57
CA ALA A 51 -2.84 6.89 7.94
C ALA A 51 -1.31 6.69 7.97
N LEU A 52 -0.79 5.81 7.10
CA LEU A 52 0.64 5.56 6.94
C LEU A 52 1.39 6.82 6.46
N ALA A 53 0.89 7.48 5.41
CA ALA A 53 1.47 8.72 4.89
C ALA A 53 1.39 9.88 5.89
N PHE A 54 0.35 9.93 6.72
CA PHE A 54 0.26 10.90 7.81
C PHE A 54 1.30 10.65 8.91
N ALA A 55 1.46 9.39 9.34
CA ALA A 55 2.46 9.02 10.34
C ALA A 55 3.88 9.36 9.88
N GLU A 56 4.20 9.06 8.62
CA GLU A 56 5.47 9.39 7.98
C GLU A 56 5.76 10.90 7.94
N ARG A 57 4.77 11.72 7.54
CA ARG A 57 4.88 13.19 7.60
C ARG A 57 5.10 13.70 9.02
N ASN A 58 4.40 13.14 10.00
CA ASN A 58 4.56 13.55 11.39
C ASN A 58 5.96 13.19 11.91
N ILE A 59 6.52 12.02 11.58
CA ILE A 59 7.90 11.67 11.92
C ILE A 59 8.88 12.72 11.39
N ALA A 60 8.77 13.07 10.10
CA ALA A 60 9.65 14.06 9.48
C ALA A 60 9.53 15.44 10.14
N PHE A 61 8.29 15.87 10.44
CA PHE A 61 8.01 17.11 11.12
C PHE A 61 8.61 17.15 12.54
N GLN A 62 8.36 16.13 13.35
CA GLN A 62 8.86 16.07 14.73
C GLN A 62 10.39 15.95 14.77
N LEU A 63 11.01 15.24 13.82
CA LEU A 63 12.47 15.19 13.71
C LEU A 63 13.07 16.55 13.37
N ARG A 64 12.43 17.33 12.49
CA ARG A 64 12.85 18.70 12.21
C ARG A 64 12.75 19.56 13.46
N ARG A 65 11.62 19.50 14.16
CA ARG A 65 11.41 20.23 15.41
C ARG A 65 12.40 19.86 16.50
N LEU A 66 12.71 18.57 16.64
CA LEU A 66 13.69 18.09 17.60
C LEU A 66 15.09 18.65 17.31
N ARG A 67 15.50 18.73 16.04
CA ARG A 67 16.78 19.34 15.64
C ARG A 67 16.83 20.83 15.95
N GLU A 68 15.72 21.55 15.77
CA GLU A 68 15.63 22.97 16.14
C GLU A 68 15.81 23.16 17.66
N LEU A 69 15.15 22.33 18.47
CA LEU A 69 15.23 22.38 19.94
C LEU A 69 16.58 21.95 20.52
N THR A 70 17.36 21.17 19.76
CA THR A 70 18.66 20.62 20.18
C THR A 70 19.83 21.27 19.44
N ALA A 71 19.62 22.46 18.87
CA ALA A 71 20.65 23.16 18.12
C ALA A 71 21.89 23.39 19.00
N PRO A 72 23.11 23.11 18.49
CA PRO A 72 24.33 22.96 19.29
C PRO A 72 24.80 24.21 20.06
N ASN A 73 24.18 25.37 19.83
CA ASN A 73 24.57 26.65 20.43
C ASN A 73 23.54 27.20 21.43
N GLY A 74 22.43 26.49 21.69
CA GLY A 74 21.41 26.90 22.65
C GLY A 74 21.57 26.18 23.99
N GLU A 75 21.53 26.91 25.11
CA GLU A 75 21.29 26.28 26.40
C GLU A 75 19.88 25.66 26.41
N ILE A 76 19.79 24.38 26.76
CA ILE A 76 18.49 23.70 26.87
C ILE A 76 17.86 24.10 28.20
N GLY A 77 16.84 24.96 28.14
CA GLY A 77 16.05 25.34 29.30
C GLY A 77 15.09 24.22 29.72
N GLN A 78 14.50 24.35 30.91
CA GLN A 78 13.48 23.40 31.40
C GLN A 78 12.26 23.30 30.47
N SER A 79 11.87 24.41 29.82
CA SER A 79 10.79 24.40 28.81
C SER A 79 11.19 23.59 27.57
N ASP A 80 12.43 23.71 27.12
CA ASP A 80 12.93 22.98 25.94
C ASP A 80 12.99 21.49 26.21
N ALA A 81 13.40 21.10 27.43
CA ALA A 81 13.42 19.69 27.84
C ALA A 81 12.03 19.03 27.75
N VAL A 82 10.97 19.75 28.13
CA VAL A 82 9.58 19.26 28.00
C VAL A 82 9.19 19.12 26.53
N HIS A 83 9.52 20.09 25.68
CA HIS A 83 9.22 20.01 24.25
C HIS A 83 10.01 18.92 23.53
N ILE A 84 11.26 18.69 23.92
CA ILE A 84 12.09 17.59 23.41
C ILE A 84 11.44 16.24 23.75
N LEU A 85 10.99 16.06 25.00
CA LEU A 85 10.31 14.84 25.42
C LEU A 85 8.99 14.62 24.66
N ASP A 86 8.19 15.68 24.45
CA ASP A 86 6.96 15.60 23.65
C ASP A 86 7.26 15.21 22.18
N CYS A 87 8.29 15.82 21.57
CA CYS A 87 8.71 15.46 20.22
C CYS A 87 9.12 13.98 20.14
N ALA A 88 9.92 13.51 21.10
CA ALA A 88 10.35 12.11 21.15
C ALA A 88 9.17 11.14 21.29
N ARG A 89 8.20 11.47 22.14
CA ARG A 89 6.96 10.70 22.29
C ARG A 89 6.15 10.64 20.99
N ARG A 90 5.91 11.78 20.34
CA ARG A 90 5.17 11.84 19.08
C ARG A 90 5.85 11.08 17.95
N ILE A 91 7.19 11.08 17.92
CA ILE A 91 7.97 10.26 16.98
C ILE A 91 7.70 8.79 17.25
N ALA A 92 7.81 8.33 18.50
CA ALA A 92 7.59 6.93 18.86
C ALA A 92 6.18 6.45 18.50
N GLU A 93 5.14 7.25 18.80
CA GLU A 93 3.74 6.96 18.45
C GLU A 93 3.54 6.87 16.93
N SER A 94 4.16 7.78 16.17
CA SER A 94 4.08 7.78 14.71
C SER A 94 4.83 6.59 14.09
N VAL A 95 5.98 6.20 14.64
CA VAL A 95 6.72 5.00 14.21
C VAL A 95 5.91 3.75 14.47
N ALA A 96 5.34 3.59 15.67
CA ALA A 96 4.48 2.45 16.00
C ALA A 96 3.27 2.36 15.05
N THR A 97 2.65 3.49 14.74
CA THR A 97 1.55 3.60 13.78
C THR A 97 1.98 3.18 12.38
N ARG A 98 3.09 3.74 11.88
CA ARG A 98 3.65 3.40 10.56
C ARG A 98 3.92 1.91 10.45
N ASP A 99 4.59 1.32 11.43
CA ASP A 99 4.99 -0.09 11.40
C ASP A 99 3.78 -1.03 11.50
N ALA A 100 2.77 -0.67 12.30
CA ALA A 100 1.51 -1.41 12.39
C ALA A 100 0.75 -1.43 11.05
N TYR A 101 0.57 -0.27 10.42
CA TYR A 101 -0.12 -0.17 9.13
C TYR A 101 0.70 -0.78 7.98
N ALA A 102 2.02 -0.62 7.99
CA ALA A 102 2.90 -1.26 7.02
C ALA A 102 2.79 -2.78 7.07
N LYS A 103 2.79 -3.37 8.28
CA LYS A 103 2.66 -4.81 8.49
C LYS A 103 1.28 -5.32 8.07
N SER A 104 0.20 -4.69 8.54
CA SER A 104 -1.17 -5.14 8.27
C SER A 104 -1.52 -4.99 6.78
N THR A 105 -1.28 -3.81 6.21
CA THR A 105 -1.57 -3.52 4.80
C THR A 105 -0.66 -4.32 3.89
N GLY A 106 0.61 -4.46 4.24
CA GLY A 106 1.55 -5.29 3.50
C GLY A 106 1.15 -6.77 3.46
N ALA A 107 0.61 -7.31 4.56
CA ALA A 107 0.09 -8.68 4.61
C ALA A 107 -1.17 -8.85 3.75
N VAL A 108 -2.11 -7.91 3.82
CA VAL A 108 -3.33 -7.91 3.00
C VAL A 108 -2.95 -7.85 1.51
N LEU A 109 -2.14 -6.88 1.10
CA LEU A 109 -1.66 -6.75 -0.28
C LEU A 109 -0.80 -7.95 -0.74
N GLY A 110 -0.13 -8.64 0.18
CA GLY A 110 0.59 -9.88 -0.12
C GLY A 110 -0.33 -11.08 -0.37
N GLY A 111 -1.45 -11.15 0.36
CA GLY A 111 -2.48 -12.18 0.17
C GLY A 111 -3.34 -11.95 -1.08
N LEU A 112 -3.58 -10.68 -1.41
CA LEU A 112 -4.27 -10.25 -2.62
C LEU A 112 -3.30 -10.29 -3.82
N ARG A 113 -2.98 -11.50 -4.30
CA ARG A 113 -2.44 -11.61 -5.67
C ARG A 113 -3.51 -11.12 -6.64
N ARG A 114 -3.09 -10.48 -7.74
CA ARG A 114 -3.98 -10.18 -8.88
C ARG A 114 -4.82 -11.42 -9.13
N ALA A 115 -6.14 -11.32 -9.01
CA ALA A 115 -7.00 -12.35 -9.55
C ALA A 115 -6.56 -12.47 -11.01
N THR A 116 -6.00 -13.64 -11.38
CA THR A 116 -5.69 -13.93 -12.77
C THR A 116 -6.92 -13.48 -13.55
N SER A 117 -6.75 -12.63 -14.58
CA SER A 117 -7.83 -12.37 -15.54
C SER A 117 -8.51 -13.71 -15.80
N PRO A 118 -9.85 -13.81 -15.72
CA PRO A 118 -10.54 -15.09 -15.87
C PRO A 118 -9.96 -15.76 -17.10
N ASP A 119 -9.30 -16.88 -16.83
CA ASP A 119 -8.46 -17.60 -17.77
C ASP A 119 -9.25 -17.75 -19.06
N THR A 120 -8.78 -17.05 -20.08
CA THR A 120 -9.36 -17.18 -21.40
C THR A 120 -9.01 -18.60 -21.83
N GLN A 121 -10.03 -19.46 -21.84
CA GLN A 121 -10.08 -20.74 -22.52
C GLN A 121 -9.54 -21.96 -21.74
N ARG A 122 -10.42 -22.57 -20.94
CA ARG A 122 -10.38 -24.03 -20.74
C ARG A 122 -10.40 -24.70 -22.14
N PRO A 123 -9.39 -25.50 -22.54
CA PRO A 123 -9.44 -26.21 -23.80
C PRO A 123 -10.65 -27.14 -23.79
N ALA A 124 -11.51 -27.05 -24.82
CA ALA A 124 -12.63 -27.96 -24.96
C ALA A 124 -12.12 -29.42 -25.04
N PRO A 125 -12.80 -30.38 -24.40
CA PRO A 125 -12.40 -31.78 -24.48
C PRO A 125 -12.46 -32.25 -25.95
N PRO A 126 -11.55 -33.14 -26.39
CA PRO A 126 -11.56 -33.65 -27.74
C PRO A 126 -12.86 -34.43 -27.99
N VAL A 127 -13.57 -34.06 -29.06
CA VAL A 127 -14.78 -34.76 -29.49
C VAL A 127 -14.37 -36.13 -30.08
N PRO A 128 -14.97 -37.25 -29.65
CA PRO A 128 -14.68 -38.57 -30.22
C PRO A 128 -15.03 -38.61 -31.72
N ALA A 129 -14.13 -39.14 -32.54
CA ALA A 129 -14.38 -39.30 -33.97
C ALA A 129 -15.56 -40.27 -34.23
N ALA A 130 -16.49 -39.86 -35.09
CA ALA A 130 -17.63 -40.68 -35.47
C ALA A 130 -17.16 -41.96 -36.22
N PRO A 131 -17.77 -43.13 -35.95
CA PRO A 131 -17.40 -44.37 -36.60
C PRO A 131 -17.75 -44.33 -38.09
N ARG A 132 -16.77 -44.65 -38.93
CA ARG A 132 -16.89 -44.68 -40.38
C ARG A 132 -17.60 -45.98 -40.79
N ALA A 133 -18.73 -45.88 -41.47
CA ALA A 133 -19.47 -47.04 -41.95
C ALA A 133 -18.61 -47.86 -42.94
N ALA A 134 -18.48 -49.16 -42.68
CA ALA A 134 -17.81 -50.10 -43.58
C ALA A 134 -18.73 -50.44 -44.75
N VAL A 135 -18.25 -50.24 -45.98
CA VAL A 135 -18.95 -50.67 -47.20
C VAL A 135 -18.65 -52.14 -47.43
N SER A 136 -19.63 -53.00 -47.18
CA SER A 136 -19.58 -54.42 -47.52
C SER A 136 -19.66 -54.58 -49.04
N ARG A 137 -18.60 -55.11 -49.66
CA ARG A 137 -18.64 -55.61 -51.05
C ARG A 137 -19.10 -57.07 -51.03
N THR A 138 -20.29 -57.33 -51.56
CA THR A 138 -20.73 -58.69 -51.92
C THR A 138 -20.09 -59.09 -53.26
N ARG A 139 -19.63 -60.34 -53.32
CA ARG A 139 -19.15 -61.04 -54.52
C ARG A 139 -20.20 -62.05 -54.95
#